data_AF-A0A3D5FCY3-F1
#
_entry.id   AF-A0A3D5FCY3-F1
#
_cell.length_a   1.000
_cell.length_b   1.000
_cell.length_c   1.000
_cell.angle_alpha   90.00
_cell.angle_beta   90.00
_cell.angle_gamma   90.00
#
_symmetry.space_group_name_H-M   'P 1'
#
loop_
_entity.id
_entity.type
_entity.pdbx_description
1 polymer ?
#
loop_
_entity_poly.entity_id
_entity_poly.type
_entity_poly.pdbx_seq_one_letter_code
_entity_poly.pdbx_strand_id
1 'polypeptide(L)' 'VSLAAARAVGGGVLAVDLFETADGLLVNEVNYTMEFRNSIDTTGVNIPALVVEHAMEQAT' A
#
# COMPACT_ATOMS: atom_id res chain seq x y z
N VAL A 1 -4.58 7.73 6.93
CA VAL A 1 -5.72 7.02 6.29
C VAL A 1 -5.31 5.64 5.79
N SER A 2 -4.31 5.52 4.91
CA SER A 2 -3.92 4.23 4.30
C SER A 2 -3.56 3.12 5.29
N LEU A 3 -2.80 3.43 6.35
CA LEU A 3 -2.49 2.43 7.41
C LEU A 3 -3.74 1.93 8.15
N ALA A 4 -4.78 2.76 8.30
CA ALA A 4 -6.02 2.34 8.93
C ALA A 4 -6.82 1.41 8.01
N ALA A 5 -6.86 1.71 6.70
CA ALA A 5 -7.48 0.85 5.69
C ALA A 5 -6.79 -0.52 5.63
N ALA A 6 -5.45 -0.54 5.61
CA ALA A 6 -4.67 -1.78 5.63
C ALA A 6 -5.00 -2.64 6.87
N ARG A 7 -5.01 -2.04 8.06
CA ARG A 7 -5.37 -2.76 9.30
C ARG A 7 -6.81 -3.26 9.29
N ALA A 8 -7.75 -2.52 8.70
CA ALA A 8 -9.16 -2.92 8.62
C ALA A 8 -9.38 -4.21 7.81
N VAL A 9 -8.48 -4.53 6.87
CA VAL A 9 -8.56 -5.73 6.02
C VAL A 9 -7.56 -6.83 6.41
N GLY A 10 -6.86 -6.70 7.54
CA GLY A 10 -5.94 -7.72 8.05
C GLY A 10 -4.44 -7.45 7.81
N GLY A 11 -4.09 -6.32 7.19
CA GLY A 11 -2.69 -5.91 6.98
C GLY A 11 -2.02 -6.58 5.78
N GLY A 12 -0.68 -6.59 5.80
CA GLY A 12 0.16 -7.08 4.70
C GLY A 12 0.62 -5.98 3.75
N VAL A 13 0.99 -6.39 2.54
CA VAL A 13 1.45 -5.49 1.46
C VAL A 13 0.25 -5.15 0.57
N LEU A 14 -0.19 -3.89 0.63
CA LEU A 14 -1.42 -3.44 -0.02
C LEU A 14 -1.21 -2.09 -0.71
N ALA A 15 -1.86 -1.90 -1.86
CA ALA A 15 -2.09 -0.56 -2.41
C ALA A 15 -3.46 -0.04 -1.97
N VAL A 16 -3.52 1.23 -1.57
CA VAL A 16 -4.75 1.88 -1.09
C VAL A 16 -5.03 3.11 -1.93
N ASP A 17 -6.15 3.08 -2.63
CA ASP A 17 -6.57 4.18 -3.49
C ASP A 17 -7.48 5.12 -2.70
N LEU A 18 -7.20 6.41 -2.79
CA LEU A 18 -7.91 7.45 -2.07
C LEU A 18 -8.55 8.46 -3.02
N PHE A 19 -9.74 8.93 -2.67
CA PHE A 19 -10.35 10.10 -3.28
C PHE A 19 -10.24 11.30 -2.35
N GLU A 20 -9.94 12.45 -2.93
CA GLU A 20 -10.04 13.75 -2.27
C GLU A 20 -11.49 14.25 -2.37
N THR A 21 -12.09 14.61 -1.23
CA THR A 21 -13.44 15.19 -1.16
C THR A 21 -13.40 16.49 -0.36
N ALA A 22 -14.51 17.26 -0.38
CA ALA A 22 -14.64 18.47 0.44
C ALA A 22 -14.48 18.20 1.94
N ASP A 23 -14.80 16.98 2.39
CA ASP A 23 -14.75 16.57 3.79
C ASP A 23 -13.47 15.80 4.16
N GLY A 24 -12.51 15.70 3.23
CA GLY A 24 -11.23 15.01 3.41
C GLY A 24 -11.04 13.78 2.52
N LEU A 25 -10.14 12.88 2.93
CA LEU A 25 -9.78 11.68 2.15
C LEU A 25 -10.75 10.52 2.41
N LEU A 26 -11.25 9.91 1.33
CA LEU A 26 -12.05 8.67 1.37
C LEU A 26 -11.26 7.51 0.76
N VAL A 27 -11.41 6.31 1.34
CA VAL A 27 -10.85 5.08 0.77
C VAL A 27 -11.78 4.59 -0.33
N ASN A 28 -11.23 4.40 -1.54
CA ASN A 28 -11.96 3.87 -2.69
C ASN A 28 -11.78 2.35 -2.81
N GLU A 29 -10.53 1.89 -2.81
CA GLU A 29 -10.19 0.48 -3.03
C GLU A 29 -8.95 0.08 -2.23
N VAL A 30 -8.86 -1.21 -1.88
CA VAL A 30 -7.67 -1.83 -1.32
C VAL A 30 -7.29 -3.04 -2.19
N ASN A 31 -6.11 -2.97 -2.79
CA ASN A 31 -5.60 -3.95 -3.75
C ASN A 31 -4.53 -4.85 -3.11
N TYR A 32 -4.76 -6.17 -3.10
CA TYR A 32 -3.86 -7.15 -2.47
C TYR A 32 -2.74 -7.65 -3.39
N THR A 33 -2.90 -7.53 -4.71
CA THR A 33 -1.85 -7.78 -5.71
C THR A 33 -1.57 -6.47 -6.44
N MET A 34 -0.71 -5.64 -5.89
CA MET A 34 -0.49 -4.29 -6.40
C MET A 34 0.53 -4.26 -7.54
N GLU A 35 0.24 -3.45 -8.56
CA GLU A 35 1.21 -3.03 -9.57
C GLU A 35 1.98 -1.81 -9.07
N PHE A 36 3.31 -1.82 -9.16
CA PHE A 36 4.14 -0.74 -8.61
C PHE A 36 5.24 -0.24 -9.55
N ARG A 37 5.33 -0.77 -10.77
CA ARG A 37 6.43 -0.46 -11.73
C ARG A 37 6.61 1.04 -11.96
N ASN A 38 5.53 1.76 -12.24
CA ASN A 38 5.59 3.20 -12.52
C ASN A 38 5.77 4.05 -11.26
N SER A 39 5.49 3.48 -10.08
CA SER A 39 5.62 4.19 -8.81
C SER A 39 7.05 4.24 -8.31
N ILE A 40 7.93 3.33 -8.76
CA ILE A 40 9.34 3.31 -8.37
C ILE A 40 10.03 4.61 -8.77
N ASP A 41 10.03 4.94 -10.07
CA ASP A 41 10.70 6.14 -10.58
C ASP A 41 10.05 7.42 -10.03
N THR A 42 8.72 7.45 -9.94
CA THR A 42 7.96 8.61 -9.45
C THR A 42 8.27 8.94 -7.98
N THR A 43 8.44 7.92 -7.15
CA THR A 43 8.62 8.10 -5.69
C THR A 43 10.07 8.01 -5.24
N GLY A 44 10.95 7.41 -6.05
CA GLY A 44 12.31 7.04 -5.64
C GLY A 44 12.36 5.92 -4.59
N VAL A 45 11.23 5.28 -4.28
CA VAL A 45 11.15 4.21 -3.29
C VAL A 45 11.42 2.87 -3.95
N ASN A 46 12.30 2.08 -3.34
CA ASN A 46 12.54 0.71 -3.75
C ASN A 46 11.43 -0.22 -3.22
N ILE A 47 10.23 -0.09 -3.79
CA ILE A 47 9.04 -0.87 -3.43
C ILE A 47 9.30 -2.38 -3.44
N PRO A 48 9.90 -3.02 -4.48
CA PRO A 48 10.11 -4.46 -4.45
C PRO A 48 11.03 -4.92 -3.31
N ALA A 49 12.04 -4.13 -2.92
CA ALA A 49 12.89 -4.47 -1.78
C ALA A 49 12.09 -4.49 -0.46
N LEU A 50 11.21 -3.51 -0.24
CA LEU A 50 10.36 -3.45 0.96
C LEU A 50 9.35 -4.61 1.02
N VAL A 51 8.82 -5.05 -0.13
CA VAL A 51 7.95 -6.23 -0.21
C VAL A 51 8.71 -7.49 0.21
N VAL A 52 9.95 -7.67 -0.27
CA VAL A 52 10.80 -8.81 0.10
C VAL A 52 11.16 -8.76 1.59
N GLU A 53 11.54 -7.59 2.11
CA GLU A 53 11.85 -7.39 3.53
C GLU A 53 10.66 -7.80 4.41
N HIS A 54 9.45 -7.30 4.09
CA HIS A 54 8.24 -7.69 4.81
C HIS A 54 7.96 -9.19 4.74
N ALA A 55 8.14 -9.82 3.57
CA ALA A 55 7.96 -11.27 3.41
C ALA A 55 8.97 -12.07 4.26
N MET A 56 10.20 -11.59 4.38
CA MET A 56 11.22 -12.21 5.23
C MET A 56 10.89 -12.07 6.73
N GLU A 57 10.40 -10.91 7.15
CA GLU A 57 9.95 -10.68 8.54
C GLU A 57 8.80 -11.61 8.94
N GLN A 58 7.85 -11.89 8.03
CA GLN A 58 6.73 -12.81 8.30
C GLN A 58 7.13 -14.29 8.29
N ALA A 59 8.29 -14.63 7.73
CA ALA A 59 8.78 -16.01 7.65
C ALA A 59 9.56 -16.47 8.91
N THR A 60 9.74 -15.58 9.88
CA THR A 60 10.43 -15.83 11.16
C THR A 60 9.44 -15.92 12.30
#